data_AF-A0A3D5EDF2-F1
#
_entry.id   AF-A0A3D5EDF2-F1
#
_cell.length_a   1.000
_cell.length_b   1.000
_cell.length_c   1.000
_cell.angle_alpha   90.00
_cell.angle_beta   90.00
_cell.angle_gamma   90.00
#
_symmetry.space_group_name_H-M   'P 1'
#
loop_
_entity.id
_entity.type
_entity.pdbx_description
1 polymer ?
#
loop_
_entity_poly.entity_id
_entity_poly.type
_entity_poly.pdbx_seq_one_letter_code
_entity_poly.pdbx_strand_id
1 'polypeptide(L)'
;MNTLVAALPILLLIWMMVKRSPIASYIALPITALLAALLQLFYFQADLRLLLANVFAGVLSVMTPISIIAGAILLNRMLAISGAETTIKHW
;
A
#
# COMPACT_ATOMS: atom_id res chain seq x y z
N MET A 1 -2.27 -7.89 -28.09
CA MET A 1 -0.82 -7.62 -27.85
C MET A 1 -0.57 -6.62 -26.70
N ASN A 2 -1.59 -6.16 -25.95
CA ASN A 2 -1.40 -5.23 -24.82
C ASN A 2 -1.16 -5.89 -23.46
N THR A 3 -1.46 -7.18 -23.31
CA THR A 3 -1.34 -7.91 -22.04
C THR A 3 0.12 -8.12 -21.63
N LEU A 4 1.03 -8.31 -22.61
CA LEU A 4 2.46 -8.43 -22.34
C LEU A 4 3.05 -7.14 -21.76
N VAL A 5 2.63 -5.98 -22.28
CA VAL A 5 3.07 -4.67 -21.77
C VAL A 5 2.48 -4.38 -20.40
N ALA A 6 1.24 -4.80 -20.14
CA ALA A 6 0.61 -4.69 -18.83
C ALA A 6 1.22 -5.63 -17.77
N ALA A 7 1.80 -6.77 -18.17
CA ALA A 7 2.47 -7.70 -17.26
C ALA A 7 3.87 -7.22 -16.84
N LEU A 8 4.48 -6.29 -17.58
CA LEU A 8 5.86 -5.83 -17.35
C LEU A 8 6.10 -5.26 -15.95
N PRO A 9 5.27 -4.36 -15.39
CA PRO A 9 5.46 -3.84 -14.03
C PRO A 9 5.37 -4.95 -12.97
N ILE A 10 4.49 -5.93 -13.18
CA ILE A 10 4.26 -7.04 -12.27
C ILE A 10 5.47 -7.97 -12.28
N LEU A 11 5.95 -8.35 -13.47
CA LEU A 11 7.14 -9.19 -13.61
C LEU A 11 8.39 -8.50 -13.03
N LEU A 12 8.52 -7.18 -13.24
CA LEU A 12 9.60 -6.38 -12.67
C LEU A 12 9.52 -6.33 -11.13
N LEU A 13 8.32 -6.17 -10.56
CA LEU A 13 8.10 -6.22 -9.11
C LEU A 13 8.49 -7.58 -8.52
N ILE A 14 8.01 -8.67 -9.13
CA ILE A 14 8.34 -10.03 -8.71
C ILE A 14 9.85 -10.23 -8.76
N TRP A 15 10.50 -9.84 -9.85
CA TRP A 15 11.95 -9.97 -9.99
C TRP A 15 12.72 -9.14 -8.95
N MET A 16 12.29 -7.91 -8.66
CA MET A 16 12.91 -7.05 -7.63
C MET A 16 12.84 -7.66 -6.23
N MET A 17 11.77 -8.41 -5.92
CA MET A 17 11.55 -9.01 -4.61
C MET A 17 12.10 -10.45 -4.48
N VAL A 18 12.21 -11.21 -5.58
CA VAL A 18 12.65 -12.62 -5.56
C VAL A 18 14.17 -12.78 -5.65
N LYS A 19 14.90 -11.77 -6.14
CA LYS A 19 16.35 -11.87 -6.31
C LYS A 19 17.11 -12.06 -4.98
N ARG A 20 18.32 -12.63 -5.06
CA ARG A 20 19.18 -13.00 -3.91
C ARG A 20 19.46 -11.86 -2.91
N SER A 21 19.45 -10.61 -3.37
CA SER A 21 19.48 -9.40 -2.53
C SER A 21 18.17 -8.61 -2.70
N PRO A 22 17.09 -8.99 -2.00
CA PRO A 22 15.78 -8.38 -2.21
C PRO A 22 15.83 -6.89 -1.88
N ILE A 23 15.26 -6.07 -2.75
CA ILE A 23 15.09 -4.65 -2.48
C ILE A 23 13.97 -4.51 -1.46
N ALA A 24 14.15 -3.65 -0.47
CA ALA A 24 13.14 -3.41 0.54
C ALA A 24 11.81 -2.96 -0.10
N SER A 25 10.68 -3.48 0.38
CA SER A 25 9.37 -3.27 -0.22
C SER A 25 8.96 -1.79 -0.28
N TYR A 26 9.42 -0.98 0.67
CA TYR A 26 9.19 0.47 0.67
C TYR A 26 9.86 1.20 -0.51
N ILE A 27 10.84 0.58 -1.18
CA ILE A 27 11.50 1.10 -2.38
C ILE A 27 10.95 0.41 -3.64
N ALA A 28 10.78 -0.91 -3.60
CA ALA A 28 10.33 -1.68 -4.76
C ALA A 28 8.91 -1.30 -5.19
N LEU A 29 7.97 -1.16 -4.24
CA LEU A 29 6.57 -0.85 -4.54
C LEU A 29 6.40 0.53 -5.19
N PRO A 30 6.99 1.64 -4.68
CA PRO A 30 6.86 2.93 -5.33
C PRO A 30 7.49 2.98 -6.72
N ILE A 31 8.65 2.33 -6.92
CA ILE A 31 9.31 2.30 -8.23
C ILE A 31 8.43 1.61 -9.27
N THR A 32 7.86 0.46 -8.91
CA THR A 32 6.98 -0.30 -9.81
C THR A 32 5.66 0.43 -10.09
N ALA A 33 5.09 1.12 -9.08
CA ALA A 33 3.90 1.95 -9.24
C ALA A 33 4.17 3.15 -10.16
N LEU A 34 5.32 3.81 -10.02
CA LEU A 34 5.72 4.92 -10.89
C LEU A 34 5.91 4.44 -12.33
N LEU A 35 6.56 3.30 -12.52
CA LEU A 35 6.73 2.69 -13.84
C LEU A 35 5.37 2.30 -14.47
N ALA A 36 4.44 1.76 -13.69
CA ALA A 36 3.08 1.46 -14.15
C ALA A 36 2.33 2.74 -14.55
N ALA A 37 2.44 3.83 -13.77
CA ALA A 37 1.83 5.11 -14.09
C ALA A 37 2.41 5.72 -15.39
N LEU A 38 3.74 5.64 -15.58
CA LEU A 38 4.38 6.07 -16.82
C LEU A 38 3.88 5.26 -18.03
N LEU A 39 3.81 3.94 -17.91
CA LEU A 39 3.26 3.10 -18.98
C LEU A 39 1.79 3.42 -19.27
N GLN A 40 1.00 3.69 -18.23
CA GLN A 40 -0.42 4.03 -18.38
C GLN A 40 -0.61 5.38 -19.09
N LEU A 41 0.27 6.35 -18.84
CA LEU A 41 0.26 7.65 -19.52
C LEU A 41 0.79 7.58 -20.96
N PHE A 42 1.96 6.99 -21.17
CA PHE A 42 2.64 7.03 -22.47
C PHE A 42 2.18 5.95 -23.45
N TYR A 43 1.94 4.72 -22.98
CA TYR A 43 1.57 3.60 -23.86
C TYR A 43 0.06 3.42 -23.99
N PHE A 44 -0.67 3.52 -22.88
CA PHE A 44 -2.12 3.36 -22.87
C PHE A 44 -2.90 4.66 -23.06
N GLN A 45 -2.21 5.82 -23.11
CA GLN A 45 -2.83 7.13 -23.30
C GLN A 45 -4.01 7.38 -22.34
N ALA A 46 -3.86 6.93 -21.10
CA ALA A 46 -4.91 7.05 -20.10
C ALA A 46 -5.16 8.53 -19.74
N ASP A 47 -6.42 8.86 -19.46
CA ASP A 47 -6.77 10.19 -18.97
C ASP A 47 -6.07 10.45 -17.63
N LEU A 48 -5.29 11.53 -17.59
CA LEU A 48 -4.53 11.97 -16.42
C LEU A 48 -5.45 12.24 -15.23
N ARG A 49 -6.67 12.73 -15.46
CA ARG A 49 -7.67 12.93 -14.39
C ARG A 49 -8.10 11.60 -13.77
N LEU A 50 -8.35 10.60 -14.60
CA LEU A 50 -8.75 9.26 -14.15
C LEU A 50 -7.61 8.56 -13.43
N LEU A 51 -6.37 8.69 -13.93
CA LEU A 51 -5.18 8.15 -13.27
C LEU A 51 -5.01 8.74 -11.87
N LEU A 52 -5.06 10.07 -11.72
CA LEU A 52 -4.95 10.73 -10.42
C LEU A 52 -6.10 10.34 -9.49
N ALA A 53 -7.34 10.28 -10.01
CA ALA A 53 -8.49 9.86 -9.23
C ALA A 53 -8.30 8.45 -8.64
N ASN A 54 -7.78 7.51 -9.42
CA ASN A 54 -7.48 6.16 -8.95
C ASN A 54 -6.36 6.12 -7.90
N VAL A 55 -5.33 6.96 -8.05
CA VAL A 55 -4.26 7.07 -7.05
C VAL A 55 -4.84 7.59 -5.72
N PHE A 56 -5.64 8.65 -5.75
CA PHE A 56 -6.31 9.16 -4.54
C PHE A 56 -7.26 8.13 -3.94
N ALA A 57 -8.05 7.45 -4.76
CA ALA A 57 -8.94 6.38 -4.30
C ALA A 57 -8.16 5.26 -3.58
N GLY A 58 -7.00 4.87 -4.12
CA GLY A 58 -6.10 3.89 -3.50
C GLY A 58 -5.56 4.36 -2.15
N VAL A 59 -5.09 5.61 -2.06
CA VAL A 59 -4.60 6.19 -0.80
C VAL A 59 -5.71 6.22 0.26
N LEU A 60 -6.90 6.73 -0.10
CA LEU A 60 -8.05 6.76 0.81
C LEU A 60 -8.47 5.36 1.25
N SER A 61 -8.45 4.37 0.35
CA SER A 61 -8.79 2.98 0.67
C SER A 61 -7.89 2.39 1.74
N VAL A 62 -6.59 2.71 1.72
CA VAL A 62 -5.61 2.21 2.71
C VAL A 62 -5.68 2.97 4.04
N MET A 63 -6.20 4.20 4.06
CA MET A 63 -6.38 4.95 5.32
C MET A 63 -7.33 4.28 6.29
N THR A 64 -8.37 3.60 5.81
CA THR A 64 -9.35 2.91 6.66
C THR A 64 -8.71 1.83 7.55
N PRO A 65 -8.01 0.81 7.01
CA PRO A 65 -7.36 -0.18 7.86
C PRO A 65 -6.25 0.41 8.73
N ILE A 66 -5.52 1.43 8.26
CA ILE A 66 -4.50 2.12 9.07
C ILE A 66 -5.15 2.80 10.29
N SER A 67 -6.26 3.51 10.09
CA SER A 67 -7.00 4.16 11.18
C SER A 67 -7.55 3.16 12.17
N ILE A 68 -8.02 2.00 11.70
CA ILE A 68 -8.50 0.91 12.57
C ILE A 68 -7.35 0.40 13.46
N ILE A 69 -6.19 0.12 12.87
CA ILE A 69 -5.01 -0.36 13.61
C ILE A 69 -4.52 0.71 14.59
N ALA A 70 -4.44 1.97 14.15
CA ALA A 70 -4.03 3.07 15.00
C ALA A 70 -4.98 3.26 16.19
N GLY A 71 -6.30 3.19 15.96
CA GLY A 71 -7.31 3.25 17.01
C GLY A 71 -7.16 2.11 18.02
N ALA A 72 -6.94 0.88 17.56
CA ALA A 72 -6.72 -0.28 18.43
C ALA A 72 -5.45 -0.12 19.28
N ILE A 73 -4.34 0.33 18.70
CA ILE A 73 -3.08 0.58 19.44
C ILE A 73 -3.28 1.66 20.49
N LEU A 74 -3.94 2.77 20.14
CA LEU A 74 -4.19 3.88 21.06
C LEU A 74 -5.08 3.44 22.23
N LEU A 75 -6.15 2.70 21.96
CA LEU A 75 -7.05 2.20 22.99
C LEU A 75 -6.31 1.25 23.94
N ASN A 76 -5.58 0.27 23.41
CA ASN A 76 -4.78 -0.65 24.24
C ASN A 76 -3.80 0.11 25.12
N ARG A 77 -3.16 1.15 24.59
CA ARG A 77 -2.21 1.96 25.36
C ARG A 77 -2.90 2.79 26.44
N MET A 78 -4.09 3.34 26.17
CA MET A 78 -4.90 4.01 27.20
C MET A 78 -5.33 3.06 28.31
N LEU A 79 -5.79 1.85 27.97
CA LEU A 79 -6.21 0.85 28.94
C LEU A 79 -5.05 0.40 29.85
N ALA A 80 -3.85 0.25 29.28
CA ALA A 80 -2.65 -0.08 30.04
C ALA A 80 -2.23 1.03 31.02
N ILE A 81 -2.27 2.30 30.57
CA ILE A 81 -1.85 3.44 31.41
C ILE A 81 -2.89 3.77 32.49
N SER A 82 -4.19 3.65 32.17
CA SER A 82 -5.28 3.95 33.11
C SER A 82 -5.51 2.87 34.17
N GLY A 83 -4.85 1.71 34.07
CA GLY A 83 -5.08 0.57 34.95
C GLY A 83 -6.40 -0.17 34.68
N ALA A 84 -7.23 0.30 33.74
CA ALA A 84 -8.49 -0.35 33.35
C ALA A 84 -8.25 -1.78 32.83
N GLU A 85 -7.08 -2.06 32.26
CA GLU A 85 -6.65 -3.41 31.88
C GLU A 85 -6.67 -4.37 33.08
N THR A 86 -6.28 -3.91 34.27
CA THR A 86 -6.29 -4.75 35.48
C THR A 86 -7.71 -5.01 35.95
N THR A 87 -8.60 -4.01 35.90
CA THR A 87 -10.00 -4.15 36.26
C THR A 87 -10.72 -5.14 35.34
N ILE A 88 -10.46 -5.08 34.03
CA ILE A 88 -11.05 -6.00 33.04
C ILE A 88 -10.52 -7.43 33.21
N LYS A 89 -9.23 -7.61 33.55
CA LYS A 89 -8.65 -8.95 33.76
C LYS A 89 -9.17 -9.69 35.01
N HIS A 90 -9.68 -8.96 35.99
CA HIS A 90 -10.20 -9.53 37.23
C HIS A 90 -11.71 -9.80 37.21
N TRP A 91 -12.41 -9.36 36.16
CA TRP A 91 -13.80 -9.71 35.86
C TRP A 91 -13.85 -10.94 34.95
#